data_AF-A0A3C0I7I0-F1
#
_entry.id   AF-A0A3C0I7I0-F1
#
_cell.length_a   1.000
_cell.length_b   1.000
_cell.length_c   1.000
_cell.angle_alpha   90.00
_cell.angle_beta   90.00
_cell.angle_gamma   90.00
#
_symmetry.space_group_name_H-M   'P 1'
#
loop_
_entity.id
_entity.type
_entity.pdbx_description
1 polymer ?
#
loop_
_entity_poly.entity_id
_entity_poly.type
_entity_poly.pdbx_seq_one_letter_code
_entity_poly.pdbx_strand_id
1 'polypeptide(L)'
;VEETLDIFNRADNPSVTELSPLITLLRDMANTLGLLGLTIQRKSMLGQAALILDMSEGRKPANLSTLLKTANALLKINAAVDILAVQGVHARQRLQQSPDTDFSETPQFGIVLSVVVDEAKTELAQVIQPLVTFIDSGTQDDSLLEVPGRLKQVEGFLAIASHIRAANLLALCNKYIEKVFIKEATVPALPLLKALADVLIGIELYLDTLAGNPMDADEILNVTEKRLLVLNKQ
;
A
#
# COMPACT_ATOMS: atom_id res chain seq x y z
N VAL A 1 9.90 -18.69 4.15
CA VAL A 1 10.86 -17.78 4.81
C VAL A 1 10.33 -17.38 6.18
N GLU A 2 9.12 -16.84 6.24
CA GLU A 2 8.44 -16.40 7.47
C GLU A 2 8.45 -17.46 8.58
N GLU A 3 8.01 -18.69 8.30
CA GLU A 3 8.01 -19.79 9.27
C GLU A 3 9.40 -20.07 9.89
N THR A 4 10.46 -20.05 9.07
CA THR A 4 11.84 -20.27 9.53
C THR A 4 12.33 -19.12 10.42
N LEU A 5 11.96 -17.89 10.10
CA LEU A 5 12.32 -16.70 10.89
C LEU A 5 11.53 -16.61 12.19
N ASP A 6 10.27 -17.05 12.19
CA ASP A 6 9.42 -17.12 13.37
C ASP A 6 9.93 -18.16 14.37
N ILE A 7 10.36 -19.33 13.89
CA ILE A 7 10.99 -20.36 14.73
C ILE A 7 12.29 -19.80 15.33
N PHE A 8 13.14 -19.18 14.51
CA PHE A 8 14.41 -18.59 14.94
C PHE A 8 14.23 -17.49 16.01
N ASN A 9 13.24 -16.60 15.83
CA ASN A 9 13.02 -15.48 16.75
C ASN A 9 12.39 -15.91 18.09
N ARG A 10 11.77 -17.10 18.14
CA ARG A 10 11.19 -17.69 19.35
C ARG A 10 12.15 -18.61 20.11
N ALA A 11 13.30 -18.95 19.53
CA ALA A 11 14.29 -19.80 20.18
C ALA A 11 14.97 -19.08 21.35
N ASP A 12 15.02 -19.72 22.53
CA ASP A 12 15.75 -19.19 23.70
C ASP A 12 17.26 -19.06 23.44
N ASN A 13 17.80 -19.85 22.51
CA ASN A 13 19.18 -19.77 22.06
C ASN A 13 19.27 -19.98 20.53
N PRO A 14 19.09 -18.92 19.72
CA PRO A 14 19.00 -19.03 18.27
C PRO A 14 20.34 -19.47 17.65
N SER A 15 20.26 -20.39 16.69
CA SER A 15 21.44 -20.95 16.00
C SER A 15 21.43 -20.60 14.52
N VAL A 16 22.60 -20.35 13.94
CA VAL A 16 22.76 -20.14 12.49
C VAL A 16 22.25 -21.34 11.67
N THR A 17 22.27 -22.55 12.23
CA THR A 17 21.82 -23.77 11.54
C THR A 17 20.34 -23.71 11.16
N GLU A 18 19.53 -22.96 11.91
CA GLU A 18 18.10 -22.74 11.63
C GLU A 18 17.90 -21.85 10.39
N LEU A 19 18.89 -21.00 10.06
CA LEU A 19 18.87 -20.14 8.88
C LEU A 19 19.45 -20.80 7.62
N SER A 20 20.16 -21.93 7.77
CA SER A 20 20.77 -22.65 6.64
C SER A 20 19.81 -23.03 5.50
N PRO A 21 18.54 -23.43 5.76
CA PRO A 21 17.57 -23.68 4.69
C PRO A 21 17.29 -22.47 3.80
N LEU A 22 17.47 -21.25 4.32
CA LEU A 22 17.23 -20.02 3.57
C LEU A 22 18.33 -19.72 2.55
N ILE A 23 19.52 -20.34 2.66
CA ILE A 23 20.65 -20.08 1.74
C ILE A 23 20.27 -20.42 0.29
N THR A 24 19.71 -21.60 0.05
CA THR A 24 19.31 -22.05 -1.29
C THR A 24 18.18 -21.18 -1.83
N LEU A 25 17.17 -20.91 -0.99
CA LEU A 25 16.02 -20.07 -1.35
C LEU A 25 16.43 -18.66 -1.76
N LEU A 26 17.32 -18.01 -1.00
CA LEU A 26 17.86 -16.68 -1.31
C LEU A 26 18.64 -16.68 -2.63
N ARG A 27 19.40 -17.75 -2.93
CA ARG A 27 20.12 -17.86 -4.21
C ARG A 27 19.18 -17.99 -5.41
N ASP A 28 18.13 -18.80 -5.29
CA ASP A 28 17.15 -19.00 -6.35
C ASP A 28 16.36 -17.72 -6.64
N MET A 29 15.96 -17.02 -5.58
CA MET A 29 15.32 -15.71 -5.68
C MET A 29 16.27 -14.66 -6.31
N ALA A 30 17.55 -14.65 -5.93
CA ALA A 30 18.55 -13.74 -6.50
C ALA A 30 18.81 -14.01 -8.00
N ASN A 31 18.72 -15.26 -8.44
CA ASN A 31 18.78 -15.61 -9.86
C ASN A 31 17.59 -15.04 -10.62
N THR A 32 16.39 -15.15 -10.07
CA THR A 32 15.17 -14.58 -10.64
C THR A 32 15.24 -13.05 -10.75
N LEU A 33 15.70 -12.37 -9.69
CA LEU A 33 15.93 -10.92 -9.71
C LEU A 33 16.96 -10.50 -10.76
N GLY A 34 17.98 -11.33 -10.99
CA GLY A 34 18.96 -11.13 -12.06
C GLY A 34 18.32 -11.14 -13.46
N LEU A 35 17.40 -12.08 -13.72
CA LEU A 35 16.66 -12.14 -14.97
C LEU A 35 15.76 -10.90 -15.19
N LEU A 36 15.31 -10.27 -14.10
CA LEU A 36 14.53 -9.05 -14.12
C LEU A 36 15.37 -7.76 -14.21
N GLY A 37 16.70 -7.88 -14.21
CA GLY A 37 17.64 -6.75 -14.27
C GLY A 37 17.78 -6.00 -12.95
N LEU A 38 17.35 -6.57 -11.83
CA LEU A 38 17.43 -5.98 -10.48
C LEU A 38 18.78 -6.35 -9.83
N THR A 39 19.86 -5.76 -10.33
CA THR A 39 21.25 -6.17 -10.02
C THR A 39 21.67 -5.87 -8.57
N ILE A 40 21.23 -4.75 -8.01
CA ILE A 40 21.57 -4.32 -6.65
C ILE A 40 20.84 -5.18 -5.61
N GLN A 41 19.56 -5.43 -5.86
CA GLN A 41 18.70 -6.33 -5.09
C GLN A 41 19.24 -7.77 -5.11
N ARG A 42 19.65 -8.27 -6.29
CA ARG A 42 20.35 -9.55 -6.44
C ARG A 42 21.62 -9.61 -5.59
N LYS A 43 22.45 -8.56 -5.63
CA LYS A 43 23.72 -8.51 -4.88
C LYS A 43 23.48 -8.57 -3.37
N SER A 44 22.49 -7.83 -2.87
CA SER A 44 22.09 -7.87 -1.46
C SER A 44 21.67 -9.27 -1.02
N MET A 45 20.78 -9.90 -1.78
CA MET A 45 20.27 -11.23 -1.47
C MET A 45 21.37 -12.30 -1.46
N LEU A 46 22.30 -12.24 -2.42
CA LEU A 46 23.50 -13.09 -2.43
C LEU A 46 24.43 -12.79 -1.24
N GLY A 47 24.55 -11.53 -0.84
CA GLY A 47 25.31 -11.11 0.33
C GLY A 47 24.79 -11.71 1.63
N GLN A 48 23.47 -11.73 1.83
CA GLN A 48 22.85 -12.37 2.99
C GLN A 48 23.03 -13.89 2.97
N ALA A 49 22.86 -14.54 1.81
CA ALA A 49 23.11 -15.98 1.67
C ALA A 49 24.56 -16.34 2.00
N ALA A 50 25.53 -15.53 1.56
CA ALA A 50 26.95 -15.71 1.88
C ALA A 50 27.24 -15.48 3.36
N LEU A 51 26.60 -14.49 3.99
CA LEU A 51 26.77 -14.21 5.41
C LEU A 51 26.28 -15.38 6.28
N ILE A 52 25.11 -15.94 5.97
CA ILE A 52 24.57 -17.13 6.67
C ILE A 52 25.50 -18.32 6.49
N LEU A 53 25.99 -18.54 5.27
CA LEU A 53 26.91 -19.62 4.96
C LEU A 53 28.23 -19.50 5.74
N ASP A 54 28.85 -18.32 5.73
CA ASP A 54 30.08 -18.04 6.49
C ASP A 54 29.92 -18.28 7.99
N MET A 55 28.77 -17.91 8.55
CA MET A 55 28.45 -18.16 9.95
C MET A 55 28.23 -19.66 10.22
N SER A 56 27.56 -20.38 9.31
CA SER A 56 27.31 -21.82 9.45
C SER A 56 28.57 -22.68 9.35
N GLU A 57 29.56 -22.22 8.59
CA GLU A 57 30.86 -22.90 8.42
C GLU A 57 31.92 -22.40 9.42
N GLY A 58 31.54 -21.55 10.38
CA GLY A 58 32.43 -21.04 11.42
C GLY A 58 33.48 -20.03 10.92
N ARG A 59 33.39 -19.56 9.67
CA ARG A 59 34.28 -18.53 9.11
C ARG A 59 33.99 -17.14 9.65
N LYS A 60 32.77 -16.90 10.15
CA LYS A 60 32.38 -15.67 10.86
C LYS A 60 31.72 -15.99 12.19
N PRO A 61 31.91 -15.14 13.22
CA PRO A 61 31.27 -15.33 14.51
C PRO A 61 29.75 -15.12 14.41
N ALA A 62 28.99 -16.18 14.70
CA ALA A 62 27.53 -16.17 14.80
C ALA A 62 27.05 -15.69 16.18
N ASN A 63 27.48 -14.49 16.60
CA ASN A 63 26.98 -13.93 17.86
C ASN A 63 25.52 -13.47 17.73
N LEU A 64 24.81 -13.37 18.86
CA LEU A 64 23.39 -13.02 18.90
C LEU A 64 23.07 -11.71 18.14
N SER A 65 23.93 -10.70 18.23
CA SER A 65 23.71 -9.42 17.53
C SER A 65 23.77 -9.58 16.01
N THR A 66 24.75 -10.33 15.49
CA THR A 66 24.89 -10.62 14.06
C THR A 66 23.72 -11.48 13.56
N LEU A 67 23.32 -12.47 14.36
CA LEU A 67 22.20 -13.36 14.10
C LEU A 67 20.88 -12.58 13.99
N LEU A 68 20.58 -11.71 14.94
CA LEU A 68 19.39 -10.86 14.92
C LEU A 68 19.40 -9.84 13.77
N LYS A 69 20.57 -9.25 13.46
CA LYS A 69 20.72 -8.35 12.29
C LYS A 69 20.44 -9.08 10.97
N THR A 70 20.92 -10.32 10.87
CA THR A 70 20.70 -11.17 9.69
C THR A 70 19.23 -11.54 9.56
N ALA A 71 18.60 -11.98 10.65
CA ALA A 71 17.16 -12.27 10.66
C ALA A 71 16.31 -11.05 10.30
N ASN A 72 16.65 -9.87 10.82
CA ASN A 72 15.98 -8.63 10.45
C ASN A 72 16.13 -8.34 8.96
N ALA A 73 17.34 -8.42 8.40
CA ALA A 73 17.57 -8.24 6.96
C ALA A 73 16.76 -9.24 6.10
N LEU A 74 16.62 -10.48 6.56
CA LEU A 74 15.82 -11.50 5.88
C LEU A 74 14.31 -11.20 5.92
N LEU A 75 13.79 -10.64 7.02
CA LEU A 75 12.40 -10.15 7.09
C LEU A 75 12.16 -9.05 6.06
N LYS A 76 13.09 -8.09 5.95
CA LYS A 76 13.00 -7.00 4.97
C LYS A 76 12.98 -7.52 3.53
N ILE A 77 13.85 -8.49 3.24
CA ILE A 77 13.91 -9.15 1.94
C ILE A 77 12.61 -9.91 1.65
N ASN A 78 12.07 -10.65 2.62
CA ASN A 78 10.82 -11.39 2.43
C ASN A 78 9.67 -10.46 2.07
N ALA A 79 9.49 -9.39 2.85
CA ALA A 79 8.46 -8.39 2.60
C ALA A 79 8.60 -7.72 1.22
N ALA A 80 9.84 -7.39 0.81
CA ALA A 80 10.08 -6.81 -0.50
C ALA A 80 9.79 -7.77 -1.66
N VAL A 81 9.99 -9.07 -1.45
CA VAL A 81 9.67 -10.10 -2.44
C VAL A 81 8.16 -10.32 -2.54
N ASP A 82 7.44 -10.33 -1.42
CA ASP A 82 5.98 -10.41 -1.42
C ASP A 82 5.35 -9.23 -2.19
N ILE A 83 5.90 -8.03 -2.01
CA ILE A 83 5.53 -6.84 -2.79
C ILE A 83 5.77 -7.06 -4.29
N LEU A 84 6.92 -7.60 -4.68
CA LEU A 84 7.22 -7.90 -6.08
C LEU A 84 6.28 -8.96 -6.66
N ALA A 85 5.90 -9.96 -5.86
CA ALA A 85 4.97 -11.02 -6.26
C ALA A 85 3.56 -10.48 -6.47
N VAL A 86 3.11 -9.55 -5.62
CA VAL A 86 1.77 -8.94 -5.70
C VAL A 86 1.69 -7.88 -6.81
N GLN A 87 2.73 -7.06 -6.99
CA GLN A 87 2.68 -5.85 -7.83
C GLN A 87 3.34 -6.01 -9.21
N GLY A 88 4.03 -7.12 -9.46
CA GLY A 88 4.57 -7.48 -10.77
C GLY A 88 5.41 -6.38 -11.44
N VAL A 89 4.98 -5.95 -12.63
CA VAL A 89 5.71 -4.99 -13.49
C VAL A 89 5.86 -3.61 -12.83
N HIS A 90 4.89 -3.17 -12.02
CA HIS A 90 4.90 -1.85 -11.39
C HIS A 90 5.91 -1.76 -10.23
N ALA A 91 6.13 -2.84 -9.49
CA ALA A 91 7.20 -2.89 -8.48
C ALA A 91 8.59 -2.91 -9.14
N ARG A 92 8.74 -3.60 -10.29
CA ARG A 92 9.99 -3.61 -11.06
C ARG A 92 10.39 -2.22 -11.53
N GLN A 93 9.46 -1.46 -12.10
CA GLN A 93 9.76 -0.12 -12.64
C GLN A 93 10.20 0.85 -11.54
N ARG A 94 9.64 0.73 -10.33
CA ARG A 94 10.00 1.58 -9.18
C ARG A 94 11.31 1.20 -8.50
N LEU A 95 11.62 -0.10 -8.39
CA LEU A 95 12.96 -0.54 -7.95
C LEU A 95 14.06 -0.14 -8.94
N GLN A 96 13.73 0.00 -10.22
CA GLN A 96 14.66 0.51 -11.24
C GLN A 96 14.80 2.03 -11.22
N GLN A 97 13.80 2.78 -10.72
CA GLN A 97 13.86 4.24 -10.56
C GLN A 97 14.71 4.67 -9.35
N SER A 98 14.84 3.79 -8.35
CA SER A 98 15.79 3.96 -7.24
C SER A 98 16.77 2.77 -7.19
N PRO A 99 17.63 2.65 -8.21
CA PRO A 99 18.46 1.45 -8.39
C PRO A 99 19.42 1.24 -7.22
N ASP A 100 19.88 2.32 -6.58
CA ASP A 100 20.84 2.28 -5.47
C ASP A 100 20.28 1.74 -4.15
N THR A 101 18.96 1.51 -4.04
CA THR A 101 18.34 1.09 -2.78
C THR A 101 18.43 -0.42 -2.57
N ASP A 102 19.15 -0.83 -1.53
CA ASP A 102 19.21 -2.20 -1.01
C ASP A 102 17.85 -2.61 -0.39
N PHE A 103 17.44 -3.88 -0.53
CA PHE A 103 16.37 -4.50 0.24
C PHE A 103 16.53 -4.33 1.77
N SER A 104 17.78 -4.29 2.25
CA SER A 104 18.06 -4.11 3.69
C SER A 104 17.82 -2.67 4.17
N GLU A 105 17.81 -1.70 3.25
CA GLU A 105 17.63 -0.27 3.51
C GLU A 105 16.23 0.23 3.16
N THR A 106 15.40 -0.60 2.53
CA THR A 106 14.05 -0.19 2.11
C THR A 106 13.12 -0.08 3.33
N PRO A 107 12.57 1.12 3.63
CA PRO A 107 11.59 1.28 4.70
C PRO A 107 10.28 0.61 4.27
N GLN A 108 10.05 -0.62 4.75
CA GLN A 108 8.91 -1.47 4.35
C GLN A 108 7.53 -0.83 4.58
N PHE A 109 7.40 0.13 5.49
CA PHE A 109 6.13 0.78 5.78
C PHE A 109 5.78 1.88 4.77
N GLY A 110 6.77 2.61 4.25
CA GLY A 110 6.55 3.70 3.30
C GLY A 110 6.17 3.21 1.90
N ILE A 111 6.64 2.03 1.50
CA ILE A 111 6.43 1.48 0.15
C ILE A 111 5.07 0.79 0.02
N VAL A 112 4.59 0.11 1.07
CA VAL A 112 3.24 -0.45 1.08
C VAL A 112 2.21 0.67 1.17
N LEU A 113 2.44 1.66 2.03
CA LEU A 113 1.55 2.81 2.16
C LEU A 113 1.49 3.62 0.86
N SER A 114 2.62 3.91 0.21
CA SER A 114 2.62 4.66 -1.05
C SER A 114 1.87 3.94 -2.18
N VAL A 115 1.97 2.62 -2.26
CA VAL A 115 1.20 1.83 -3.24
C VAL A 115 -0.29 1.90 -2.98
N VAL A 116 -0.69 1.65 -1.73
CA VAL A 116 -2.09 1.65 -1.34
C VAL A 116 -2.70 3.04 -1.56
N VAL A 117 -1.90 4.09 -1.33
CA VAL A 117 -2.28 5.49 -1.60
C VAL A 117 -2.39 5.77 -3.11
N ASP A 118 -1.44 5.34 -3.93
CA ASP A 118 -1.49 5.53 -5.39
C ASP A 118 -2.69 4.80 -6.02
N GLU A 119 -2.99 3.59 -5.56
CA GLU A 119 -4.16 2.82 -5.99
C GLU A 119 -5.46 3.50 -5.55
N ALA A 120 -5.53 3.94 -4.29
CA ALA A 120 -6.66 4.68 -3.76
C ALA A 120 -6.94 5.97 -4.56
N LYS A 121 -5.90 6.69 -4.96
CA LYS A 121 -6.01 7.88 -5.81
C LYS A 121 -6.50 7.54 -7.21
N THR A 122 -5.97 6.47 -7.80
CA THR A 122 -6.36 6.03 -9.15
C THR A 122 -7.83 5.60 -9.20
N GLU A 123 -8.29 4.85 -8.20
CA GLU A 123 -9.70 4.47 -8.10
C GLU A 123 -10.62 5.64 -7.77
N LEU A 124 -10.19 6.58 -6.92
CA LEU A 124 -10.96 7.78 -6.61
C LEU A 124 -11.13 8.69 -7.85
N ALA A 125 -10.11 8.82 -8.68
CA ALA A 125 -10.19 9.59 -9.92
C ALA A 125 -11.21 9.01 -10.92
N GLN A 126 -11.35 7.68 -10.96
CA GLN A 126 -12.33 7.00 -11.82
C GLN A 126 -13.79 7.22 -11.39
N VAL A 127 -14.04 7.71 -10.18
CA VAL A 127 -15.40 8.00 -9.68
C VAL A 127 -15.97 9.31 -10.24
N ILE A 128 -15.11 10.27 -10.58
CA ILE A 128 -15.56 11.63 -10.93
C ILE A 128 -16.31 11.64 -12.26
N GLN A 129 -15.75 10.99 -13.29
CA GLN A 129 -16.28 11.08 -14.65
C GLN A 129 -17.70 10.49 -14.79
N PRO A 130 -18.03 9.32 -14.21
CA PRO A 130 -19.40 8.81 -14.22
C PRO A 130 -20.39 9.74 -13.50
N LEU A 131 -20.01 10.33 -12.37
CA LEU A 131 -20.86 11.28 -11.64
C LEU A 131 -21.15 12.53 -12.47
N VAL A 132 -20.14 13.11 -13.12
CA VAL A 132 -20.30 14.27 -14.02
C VAL A 132 -21.21 13.92 -15.20
N THR A 133 -20.99 12.77 -15.82
CA THR A 133 -21.79 12.30 -16.96
C THR A 133 -23.27 12.15 -16.58
N PHE A 134 -23.56 11.63 -15.39
CA PHE A 134 -24.92 11.58 -14.86
C PHE A 134 -25.51 12.96 -14.58
N ILE A 135 -24.74 13.89 -14.00
CA ILE A 135 -25.21 15.26 -13.72
C ILE A 135 -25.61 15.98 -15.01
N ASP A 136 -24.84 15.80 -16.09
CA ASP A 136 -25.08 16.45 -17.37
C ASP A 136 -26.24 15.81 -18.17
N SER A 137 -26.34 14.48 -18.14
CA SER A 137 -27.29 13.73 -18.97
C SER A 137 -28.58 13.33 -18.26
N GLY A 138 -28.59 13.29 -16.93
CA GLY A 138 -29.64 12.72 -16.10
C GLY A 138 -29.85 11.21 -16.30
N THR A 139 -28.98 10.53 -17.05
CA THR A 139 -29.14 9.13 -17.43
C THR A 139 -28.17 8.27 -16.63
N GLN A 140 -28.71 7.22 -16.00
CA GLN A 140 -27.91 6.21 -15.31
C GLN A 140 -27.37 5.20 -16.33
N ASP A 141 -26.04 5.07 -16.38
CA ASP A 141 -25.34 4.08 -17.19
C ASP A 141 -24.56 3.07 -16.31
N ASP A 142 -23.95 2.09 -16.96
CA ASP A 142 -23.17 1.04 -16.27
C ASP A 142 -21.97 1.64 -15.51
N SER A 143 -21.37 2.73 -16.02
CA SER A 143 -20.23 3.37 -15.36
C SER A 143 -20.64 4.03 -14.04
N LEU A 144 -21.84 4.62 -13.98
CA LEU A 144 -22.39 5.18 -12.74
C LEU A 144 -22.68 4.06 -11.72
N LEU A 145 -23.18 2.92 -12.18
CA LEU A 145 -23.47 1.76 -11.34
C LEU A 145 -22.22 1.15 -10.68
N GLU A 146 -21.04 1.31 -11.29
CA GLU A 146 -19.77 0.86 -10.71
C GLU A 146 -19.23 1.75 -9.59
N VAL A 147 -19.65 3.03 -9.53
CA VAL A 147 -19.11 4.03 -8.59
C VAL A 147 -19.13 3.55 -7.13
N PRO A 148 -20.24 3.00 -6.59
CA PRO A 148 -20.24 2.55 -5.20
C PRO A 148 -19.24 1.44 -4.90
N GLY A 149 -18.99 0.55 -5.88
CA GLY A 149 -18.00 -0.51 -5.78
C GLY A 149 -16.58 0.05 -5.69
N ARG A 150 -16.25 1.04 -6.52
CA ARG A 150 -14.93 1.70 -6.54
C ARG A 150 -14.67 2.46 -5.24
N LEU A 151 -15.65 3.23 -4.75
CA LEU A 151 -15.54 3.91 -3.46
C LEU A 151 -15.34 2.94 -2.30
N LYS A 152 -15.98 1.76 -2.35
CA LYS A 152 -15.78 0.71 -1.34
C LYS A 152 -14.38 0.08 -1.40
N GLN A 153 -13.76 0.01 -2.58
CA GLN A 153 -12.36 -0.42 -2.70
C GLN A 153 -11.42 0.60 -2.04
N VAL A 154 -11.60 1.90 -2.32
CA VAL A 154 -10.83 2.98 -1.70
C VAL A 154 -11.02 3.01 -0.17
N GLU A 155 -12.24 2.77 0.32
CA GLU A 155 -12.52 2.60 1.75
C GLU A 155 -11.70 1.45 2.34
N GLY A 156 -11.66 0.30 1.66
CA GLY A 156 -10.89 -0.87 2.06
C GLY A 156 -9.38 -0.59 2.12
N PHE A 157 -8.83 0.13 1.14
CA PHE A 157 -7.43 0.56 1.12
C PHE A 157 -7.09 1.42 2.35
N LEU A 158 -7.91 2.43 2.63
CA LEU A 158 -7.74 3.31 3.79
C LEU A 158 -7.87 2.53 5.12
N ALA A 159 -8.80 1.60 5.22
CA ALA A 159 -9.00 0.80 6.42
C ALA A 159 -7.81 -0.14 6.70
N ILE A 160 -7.31 -0.83 5.67
CA ILE A 160 -6.12 -1.70 5.76
C ILE A 160 -4.89 -0.88 6.18
N ALA A 161 -4.75 0.33 5.65
CA ALA A 161 -3.69 1.27 6.01
C ALA A 161 -3.91 1.97 7.36
N SER A 162 -4.89 1.56 8.17
CA SER A 162 -5.22 2.13 9.50
C SER A 162 -5.67 3.61 9.48
N HIS A 163 -6.11 4.13 8.33
CA HIS A 163 -6.67 5.48 8.17
C HIS A 163 -8.19 5.49 8.36
N ILE A 164 -8.63 4.97 9.51
CA ILE A 164 -10.05 4.70 9.82
C ILE A 164 -10.94 5.94 9.69
N ARG A 165 -10.43 7.12 10.05
CA ARG A 165 -11.19 8.38 9.98
C ARG A 165 -11.53 8.74 8.54
N ALA A 166 -10.57 8.64 7.62
CA ALA A 166 -10.78 8.89 6.19
C ALA A 166 -11.69 7.82 5.57
N ALA A 167 -11.49 6.55 5.93
CA ALA A 167 -12.35 5.45 5.48
C ALA A 167 -13.82 5.69 5.86
N ASN A 168 -14.10 6.11 7.10
CA ASN A 168 -15.45 6.40 7.56
C ASN A 168 -16.10 7.58 6.82
N LEU A 169 -15.35 8.65 6.53
CA LEU A 169 -15.86 9.79 5.76
C LEU A 169 -16.22 9.36 4.34
N LEU A 170 -15.38 8.54 3.70
CA LEU A 170 -15.63 8.01 2.37
C LEU A 170 -16.83 7.06 2.35
N ALA A 171 -16.98 6.20 3.37
CA ALA A 171 -18.12 5.30 3.50
C ALA A 171 -19.46 6.07 3.60
N LEU A 172 -19.47 7.17 4.36
CA LEU A 172 -20.64 8.05 4.46
C LEU A 172 -20.93 8.78 3.14
N CYS A 173 -19.89 9.26 2.46
CA CYS A 173 -20.00 9.83 1.11
C CYS A 173 -20.60 8.82 0.12
N ASN A 174 -20.12 7.57 0.16
CA ASN A 174 -20.61 6.49 -0.69
C ASN A 174 -22.09 6.18 -0.43
N LYS A 175 -22.51 6.14 0.84
CA LYS A 175 -23.94 5.98 1.19
C LYS A 175 -24.82 7.07 0.59
N TYR A 176 -24.34 8.31 0.54
CA TYR A 176 -25.06 9.41 -0.11
C TYR A 176 -25.17 9.17 -1.62
N ILE A 177 -24.07 8.78 -2.29
CA ILE A 177 -24.07 8.47 -3.73
C ILE A 177 -25.03 7.31 -4.03
N GLU A 178 -24.97 6.22 -3.28
CA GLU A 178 -25.89 5.08 -3.43
C GLU A 178 -27.36 5.50 -3.27
N LYS A 179 -27.66 6.37 -2.30
CA LYS A 179 -29.03 6.86 -2.08
C LYS A 179 -29.48 7.71 -3.26
N VAL A 180 -28.75 8.76 -3.58
CA VAL A 180 -29.24 9.84 -4.44
C VAL A 180 -29.02 9.55 -5.93
N PHE A 181 -27.82 9.09 -6.29
CA PHE A 181 -27.45 8.87 -7.70
C PHE A 181 -27.90 7.49 -8.20
N ILE A 182 -27.92 6.48 -7.33
CA ILE A 182 -28.20 5.10 -7.75
C ILE A 182 -29.64 4.68 -7.47
N LYS A 183 -30.15 4.86 -6.24
CA LYS A 183 -31.50 4.42 -5.86
C LYS A 183 -32.59 5.41 -6.29
N GLU A 184 -32.36 6.69 -6.03
CA GLU A 184 -33.30 7.76 -6.40
C GLU A 184 -33.10 8.19 -7.86
N ALA A 185 -31.91 8.00 -8.42
CA ALA A 185 -31.53 8.45 -9.76
C ALA A 185 -31.88 9.93 -9.99
N THR A 186 -31.57 10.77 -9.01
CA THR A 186 -31.86 12.21 -9.05
C THR A 186 -30.58 13.04 -9.14
N VAL A 187 -30.61 14.11 -9.92
CA VAL A 187 -29.53 15.09 -9.97
C VAL A 187 -29.67 16.04 -8.77
N PRO A 188 -28.70 16.06 -7.82
CA PRO A 188 -28.77 16.93 -6.66
C PRO A 188 -28.70 18.42 -7.02
N ALA A 189 -29.23 19.27 -6.14
CA ALA A 189 -29.05 20.71 -6.27
C ALA A 189 -27.57 21.12 -6.18
N LEU A 190 -27.19 22.21 -6.86
CA LEU A 190 -25.81 22.70 -6.94
C LEU A 190 -25.08 22.81 -5.58
N PRO A 191 -25.70 23.26 -4.47
CA PRO A 191 -25.01 23.28 -3.18
C PRO A 191 -24.57 21.90 -2.67
N LEU A 192 -25.36 20.85 -2.95
CA LEU A 192 -25.03 19.48 -2.58
C LEU A 192 -23.96 18.90 -3.50
N LEU A 193 -24.03 19.20 -4.80
CA LEU A 193 -22.97 18.84 -5.75
C LEU A 193 -21.62 19.43 -5.34
N LYS A 194 -21.61 20.71 -4.94
CA LYS A 194 -20.40 21.35 -4.44
C LYS A 194 -19.90 20.72 -3.14
N ALA A 195 -20.80 20.41 -2.20
CA ALA A 195 -20.42 19.73 -0.96
C ALA A 195 -19.85 18.32 -1.23
N LEU A 196 -20.42 17.57 -2.18
CA LEU A 196 -19.91 16.26 -2.60
C LEU A 196 -18.51 16.38 -3.21
N ALA A 197 -18.33 17.34 -4.13
CA ALA A 197 -17.02 17.61 -4.73
C ALA A 197 -15.98 17.99 -3.66
N ASP A 198 -16.33 18.88 -2.73
CA ASP A 198 -15.45 19.27 -1.63
C ASP A 198 -15.04 18.08 -0.75
N VAL A 199 -15.94 17.09 -0.54
CA VAL A 199 -15.62 15.87 0.21
C VAL A 199 -14.64 14.98 -0.58
N LEU A 200 -14.91 14.72 -1.85
CA LEU A 200 -14.03 13.88 -2.69
C LEU A 200 -12.63 14.49 -2.82
N ILE A 201 -12.56 15.81 -3.06
CA ILE A 201 -11.30 16.57 -3.10
C ILE A 201 -10.60 16.53 -1.74
N GLY A 202 -11.34 16.63 -0.63
CA GLY A 202 -10.78 16.52 0.71
C GLY A 202 -10.13 15.16 0.98
N ILE A 203 -10.74 14.07 0.50
CA ILE A 203 -10.16 12.72 0.59
C ILE A 203 -8.93 12.59 -0.32
N GLU A 204 -8.96 13.15 -1.53
CA GLU A 204 -7.79 13.18 -2.42
C GLU A 204 -6.60 13.92 -1.80
N LEU A 205 -6.83 15.12 -1.26
CA LEU A 205 -5.81 15.90 -0.55
C LEU A 205 -5.27 15.16 0.67
N TYR A 206 -6.13 14.42 1.38
CA TYR A 206 -5.67 13.58 2.48
C TYR A 206 -4.73 12.48 1.98
N LEU A 207 -5.08 11.78 0.90
CA LEU A 207 -4.20 10.79 0.27
C LEU A 207 -2.86 11.42 -0.16
N ASP A 208 -2.84 12.66 -0.65
CA ASP A 208 -1.60 13.38 -0.95
C ASP A 208 -0.71 13.58 0.28
N THR A 209 -1.28 13.83 1.45
CA THR A 209 -0.49 13.93 2.70
C THR A 209 0.19 12.61 3.05
N LEU A 210 -0.48 11.48 2.77
CA LEU A 210 0.09 10.14 2.97
C LEU A 210 1.21 9.84 1.97
N ALA A 211 1.18 10.47 0.79
CA ALA A 211 2.24 10.41 -0.21
C ALA A 211 3.42 11.38 0.08
N GLY A 212 3.40 12.10 1.20
CA GLY A 212 4.51 12.97 1.65
C GLY A 212 4.31 14.47 1.40
N ASN A 213 3.10 14.91 1.01
CA ASN A 213 2.79 16.34 0.91
C ASN A 213 2.69 16.97 2.32
N PRO A 214 3.43 18.06 2.62
CA PRO A 214 3.53 18.64 3.97
C PRO A 214 2.27 19.41 4.45
N MET A 215 1.07 19.03 4.03
CA MET A 215 -0.19 19.64 4.46
C MET A 215 -0.66 19.05 5.80
N ASP A 216 -1.50 19.81 6.52
CA ASP A 216 -2.12 19.35 7.78
C ASP A 216 -3.26 18.36 7.49
N ALA A 217 -2.95 17.07 7.65
CA ALA A 217 -3.88 15.98 7.41
C ALA A 217 -5.14 16.05 8.31
N ASP A 218 -5.01 16.51 9.55
CA ASP A 218 -6.14 16.63 10.47
C ASP A 218 -7.05 17.80 10.10
N GLU A 219 -6.47 18.93 9.67
CA GLU A 219 -7.24 20.06 9.15
C GLU A 219 -8.03 19.66 7.89
N ILE A 220 -7.40 18.93 6.96
CA ILE A 220 -8.07 18.42 5.76
C ILE A 220 -9.28 17.57 6.14
N LEU A 221 -9.11 16.60 7.04
CA LEU A 221 -10.23 15.75 7.47
C LEU A 221 -11.30 16.54 8.23
N ASN A 222 -10.93 17.53 9.04
CA ASN A 222 -11.88 18.41 9.73
C ASN A 222 -12.75 19.22 8.75
N VAL A 223 -12.15 19.75 7.68
CA VAL A 223 -12.89 20.48 6.64
C VAL A 223 -13.79 19.53 5.85
N THR A 224 -13.26 18.36 5.47
CA THR A 224 -13.99 17.31 4.73
C THR A 224 -15.23 16.86 5.50
N GLU A 225 -15.08 16.61 6.81
CA GLU A 225 -16.18 16.21 7.69
C GLU A 225 -17.28 17.28 7.78
N LYS A 226 -16.92 18.57 7.88
CA LYS A 226 -17.90 19.67 7.85
C LYS A 226 -18.68 19.74 6.54
N ARG A 227 -18.04 19.42 5.41
CA ARG A 227 -18.69 19.39 4.09
C ARG A 227 -19.63 18.19 3.97
N LEU A 228 -19.22 17.04 4.47
CA LEU A 228 -20.05 15.83 4.52
C LEU A 228 -21.34 16.04 5.33
N LEU A 229 -21.28 16.79 6.44
CA LEU A 229 -22.48 17.13 7.23
C LEU A 229 -23.54 17.91 6.43
N VAL A 230 -23.17 18.58 5.34
CA VAL A 230 -24.14 19.24 4.45
C VAL A 230 -24.97 18.20 3.68
N LEU A 231 -24.37 17.06 3.31
CA LEU A 231 -25.03 15.97 2.60
C LEU A 231 -26.05 15.22 3.48
N ASN A 232 -25.75 15.10 4.78
CA ASN A 232 -26.59 14.37 5.74
C ASN A 232 -27.83 15.13 6.24
N LYS A 233 -28.02 16.40 5.83
CA LYS A 233 -29.16 17.22 6.27
C LYS A 233 -30.45 17.00 5.46
N GLN A 234 -30.53 15.92 4.65
CA GLN A 234 -31.69 15.60 3.79
C GLN A 234 -32.27 14.20 4.02
#